data_AF-S3DE14-F1
#
_entry.id   AF-S3DE14-F1
#
_cell.length_a   1.000
_cell.length_b   1.000
_cell.length_c   1.000
_cell.angle_alpha   90.00
_cell.angle_beta   90.00
_cell.angle_gamma   90.00
#
_symmetry.space_group_name_H-M   'P 1'
#
loop_
_entity.id
_entity.type
_entity.pdbx_description
1 polymer ?
#
loop_
_entity_poly.entity_id
_entity_poly.type
_entity_poly.pdbx_seq_one_letter_code
_entity_poly.pdbx_strand_id
1 'polypeptide(L)'
;MSPQPSSPLVEPQTPVLETGEIPDQQLHTEPSRNSSESTTQHLPPNSPRPNPPSTQRSWDRFQLATVNSFRHQKEALRRRHSDFRDYVHFSILPRDSRPNATTVFSFLCVLISFAVLLCMGARFPRESMLTVILVFGATCSVVLPIRYFLSNRANRRHVYRPNLGNTITIVILTIPTFTLLYAKLWYPQRRTEILTSSTDSVTSVRFPSVAVFQRSDWSSQAILRSGGSKCFLGWHNEAAPACASLDPKTFGNSTQCTCKELWYNNDSVFQEFIWQNTSYRYVVFDSPKWLISTNPTYLLLLQTFFDYNATKALLDSSTVNPTLHLAIYDPTLGLQRAFETGYTRMNLINANGIVAVNIGLRLRQGLDGVSAYDFTLGLSSSPARDLVCDVSSASTYQYPCHLSLFVQVPNFDRTIVRTRAGMGWSDVAASAGAYFSFVQFVSWILSAQAFIP
;
A
#
# COMPACT_ATOMS: atom_id res chain seq x y z
N MET A 1 15.23 -86.36 -12.04
CA MET A 1 14.56 -85.30 -11.25
C MET A 1 14.13 -84.22 -12.23
N SER A 2 12.84 -83.91 -12.28
CA SER A 2 12.24 -83.09 -13.35
C SER A 2 12.32 -81.59 -13.05
N PRO A 3 12.46 -80.72 -14.07
CA PRO A 3 12.39 -79.26 -13.93
C PRO A 3 11.00 -78.68 -14.26
N GLN A 4 10.87 -77.36 -14.12
CA GLN A 4 9.74 -76.45 -14.46
C GLN A 4 8.63 -76.28 -13.41
N PRO A 5 7.85 -75.16 -13.45
CA PRO A 5 7.90 -74.01 -14.38
C PRO A 5 8.05 -72.61 -13.75
N SER A 6 8.32 -71.65 -14.64
CA SER A 6 8.27 -70.18 -14.44
C SER A 6 6.84 -69.63 -14.33
N SER A 7 6.67 -68.41 -13.83
CA SER A 7 5.42 -67.62 -13.88
C SER A 7 5.69 -66.11 -14.03
N PRO A 8 4.73 -65.29 -14.51
CA PRO A 8 5.04 -64.29 -15.55
C PRO A 8 4.97 -62.81 -15.13
N LEU A 9 5.32 -61.94 -16.08
CA LEU A 9 5.11 -60.49 -16.07
C LEU A 9 3.65 -60.10 -15.80
N VAL A 10 3.46 -58.94 -15.17
CA VAL A 10 2.17 -58.22 -15.08
C VAL A 10 2.35 -56.82 -15.65
N GLU A 11 1.50 -56.47 -16.63
CA GLU A 11 1.45 -55.18 -17.31
C GLU A 11 0.09 -54.52 -16.99
N PRO A 12 0.04 -53.26 -16.47
CA PRO A 12 -1.21 -52.55 -16.24
C PRO A 12 -1.73 -51.84 -17.51
N GLN A 13 -3.01 -52.01 -17.78
CA GLN A 13 -3.69 -51.58 -19.01
C GLN A 13 -4.12 -50.10 -19.02
N THR A 14 -4.12 -49.48 -20.20
CA THR A 14 -4.84 -48.22 -20.49
C THR A 14 -6.35 -48.46 -20.70
N PRO A 15 -7.25 -47.61 -20.16
CA PRO A 15 -8.67 -47.62 -20.49
C PRO A 15 -9.09 -46.60 -21.57
N VAL A 16 -9.91 -47.07 -22.50
CA VAL A 16 -10.61 -46.39 -23.62
C VAL A 16 -11.84 -47.27 -23.91
N LEU A 17 -13.08 -46.81 -24.14
CA LEU A 17 -13.73 -45.49 -24.28
C LEU A 17 -15.12 -45.55 -23.58
N GLU A 18 -15.86 -44.44 -23.42
CA GLU A 18 -17.17 -44.26 -24.10
C GLU A 18 -17.92 -42.94 -23.78
N THR A 19 -18.61 -42.50 -24.83
CA THR A 19 -19.39 -41.30 -25.11
C THR A 19 -20.71 -41.13 -24.35
N GLY A 20 -21.14 -39.88 -24.17
CA GLY A 20 -22.53 -39.51 -23.86
C GLY A 20 -22.93 -38.19 -24.55
N GLU A 21 -24.05 -38.22 -25.30
CA GLU A 21 -24.68 -37.13 -26.04
C GLU A 21 -25.76 -36.43 -25.16
N ILE A 22 -26.41 -35.28 -25.43
CA ILE A 22 -26.49 -34.21 -26.48
C ILE A 22 -27.14 -32.96 -25.76
N PRO A 23 -27.35 -31.71 -26.29
CA PRO A 23 -27.40 -31.21 -27.68
C PRO A 23 -26.60 -29.92 -28.01
N ASP A 24 -26.65 -29.58 -29.29
CA ASP A 24 -26.32 -28.31 -29.96
C ASP A 24 -26.88 -27.01 -29.32
N GLN A 25 -26.18 -25.88 -29.54
CA GLN A 25 -26.69 -24.85 -30.48
C GLN A 25 -25.64 -23.81 -30.94
N GLN A 26 -25.57 -23.64 -32.27
CA GLN A 26 -25.25 -22.43 -33.05
C GLN A 26 -23.86 -21.76 -32.92
N LEU A 27 -22.92 -22.37 -33.64
CA LEU A 27 -22.17 -21.77 -34.75
C LEU A 27 -22.56 -20.33 -35.17
N HIS A 28 -21.58 -19.42 -35.19
CA HIS A 28 -21.47 -18.43 -36.27
C HIS A 28 -19.99 -18.18 -36.63
N THR A 29 -19.72 -18.11 -37.92
CA THR A 29 -18.41 -18.30 -38.55
C THR A 29 -17.72 -16.98 -38.91
N GLU A 30 -16.45 -16.81 -38.52
CA GLU A 30 -15.32 -16.14 -39.25
C GLU A 30 -15.49 -14.73 -39.91
N PRO A 31 -14.40 -14.02 -40.36
CA PRO A 31 -13.05 -14.51 -40.62
C PRO A 31 -11.87 -13.71 -40.04
N SER A 32 -10.70 -14.28 -40.30
CA SER A 32 -9.36 -13.77 -40.00
C SER A 32 -8.84 -12.71 -40.99
N ARG A 33 -7.83 -11.95 -40.57
CA ARG A 33 -6.45 -11.96 -41.14
C ARG A 33 -5.74 -10.58 -41.17
N ASN A 34 -4.52 -10.59 -40.65
CA ASN A 34 -3.36 -9.69 -40.81
C ASN A 34 -3.53 -8.32 -41.53
N SER A 35 -3.06 -7.25 -40.89
CA SER A 35 -1.77 -6.58 -41.20
C SER A 35 -1.76 -5.15 -40.63
N SER A 36 -0.67 -4.78 -39.96
CA SER A 36 -0.47 -3.44 -39.40
C SER A 36 0.72 -2.80 -40.09
N GLU A 37 0.46 -1.99 -41.12
CA GLU A 37 1.46 -1.15 -41.76
C GLU A 37 0.96 0.30 -41.80
N SER A 38 1.87 1.24 -41.53
CA SER A 38 1.55 2.65 -41.31
C SER A 38 1.50 3.40 -42.64
N THR A 39 0.49 4.25 -42.88
CA THR A 39 0.68 5.53 -43.59
C THR A 39 -0.38 6.56 -43.19
N THR A 40 0.08 7.79 -43.03
CA THR A 40 -0.62 9.01 -42.63
C THR A 40 -1.71 9.46 -43.61
N GLN A 41 -2.83 9.99 -43.10
CA GLN A 41 -3.67 10.95 -43.83
C GLN A 41 -4.11 12.14 -42.95
N HIS A 42 -4.08 13.33 -43.53
CA HIS A 42 -4.47 14.59 -42.91
C HIS A 42 -5.99 14.80 -42.91
N LEU A 43 -6.52 15.29 -41.78
CA LEU A 43 -7.88 15.86 -41.66
C LEU A 43 -7.84 17.10 -40.72
N PRO A 44 -8.87 17.97 -40.73
CA PRO A 44 -8.69 19.42 -40.57
C PRO A 44 -8.69 19.93 -39.12
N PRO A 45 -8.26 21.20 -38.89
CA PRO A 45 -8.36 21.84 -37.59
C PRO A 45 -9.82 22.13 -37.20
N ASN A 46 -10.03 22.31 -35.89
CA ASN A 46 -11.29 22.69 -35.21
C ASN A 46 -12.36 21.59 -35.08
N SER A 47 -12.12 20.67 -34.14
CA SER A 47 -13.20 20.17 -33.26
C SER A 47 -12.73 20.16 -31.79
N PRO A 48 -13.53 20.67 -30.84
CA PRO A 48 -13.13 20.70 -29.43
C PRO A 48 -13.27 19.33 -28.78
N ARG A 49 -12.22 18.86 -28.09
CA ARG A 49 -12.27 17.61 -27.31
C ARG A 49 -13.31 17.72 -26.18
N PRO A 50 -14.07 16.65 -25.88
CA PRO A 50 -14.94 16.63 -24.71
C PRO A 50 -14.11 16.60 -23.42
N ASN A 51 -14.38 17.52 -22.51
CA ASN A 51 -13.79 17.53 -21.18
C ASN A 51 -14.25 16.31 -20.36
N PRO A 52 -13.40 15.73 -19.49
CA PRO A 52 -13.82 14.67 -18.58
C PRO A 52 -14.92 15.18 -17.63
N PRO A 53 -15.82 14.30 -17.15
CA PRO A 53 -16.95 14.70 -16.33
C PRO A 53 -16.48 15.25 -14.97
N SER A 54 -16.45 16.58 -14.85
CA SER A 54 -16.19 17.26 -13.59
C SER A 54 -17.16 16.78 -12.50
N THR A 55 -16.61 16.13 -11.46
CA THR A 55 -17.34 15.75 -10.24
C THR A 55 -18.02 16.95 -9.57
N GLN A 56 -17.50 18.16 -9.78
CA GLN A 56 -18.14 19.42 -9.39
C GLN A 56 -19.61 19.51 -9.87
N ARG A 57 -19.90 19.16 -11.13
CA ARG A 57 -21.27 19.27 -11.68
C ARG A 57 -22.27 18.27 -11.08
N SER A 58 -21.83 17.15 -10.51
CA SER A 58 -22.76 16.25 -9.79
C SER A 58 -23.05 16.80 -8.39
N TRP A 59 -22.06 17.38 -7.71
CA TRP A 59 -22.25 18.12 -6.46
C TRP A 59 -23.16 19.34 -6.63
N ASP A 60 -22.96 20.15 -7.68
CA ASP A 60 -23.82 21.30 -7.97
C ASP A 60 -25.27 20.89 -8.26
N ARG A 61 -25.48 19.80 -9.00
CA ARG A 61 -26.83 19.22 -9.20
C ARG A 61 -27.43 18.68 -7.91
N PHE A 62 -26.65 18.05 -7.05
CA PHE A 62 -27.11 17.54 -5.75
C PHE A 62 -27.48 18.69 -4.81
N GLN A 63 -26.69 19.77 -4.78
CA GLN A 63 -27.03 20.99 -4.05
C GLN A 63 -28.26 21.69 -4.63
N LEU A 64 -28.39 21.83 -5.95
CA LEU A 64 -29.60 22.39 -6.57
C LEU A 64 -30.86 21.56 -6.27
N ALA A 65 -30.77 20.22 -6.37
CA ALA A 65 -31.87 19.33 -6.04
C ALA A 65 -32.27 19.44 -4.56
N THR A 66 -31.27 19.55 -3.66
CA THR A 66 -31.49 19.76 -2.23
C THR A 66 -32.16 21.12 -1.97
N VAL A 67 -31.65 22.21 -2.57
CA VAL A 67 -32.22 23.57 -2.43
C VAL A 67 -33.64 23.65 -3.00
N ASN A 68 -33.92 23.01 -4.14
CA ASN A 68 -35.26 22.97 -4.73
C ASN A 68 -36.22 22.09 -3.92
N SER A 69 -35.75 20.99 -3.35
CA SER A 69 -36.51 20.18 -2.38
C SER A 69 -36.87 21.00 -1.13
N PHE A 70 -35.91 21.73 -0.56
CA PHE A 70 -36.15 22.67 0.55
C PHE A 70 -37.10 23.80 0.15
N ARG A 71 -37.05 24.32 -1.09
CA ARG A 71 -37.99 25.35 -1.57
C ARG A 71 -39.42 24.79 -1.66
N HIS A 72 -39.62 23.62 -2.24
CA HIS A 72 -40.95 23.00 -2.30
C HIS A 72 -41.46 22.54 -0.93
N GLN A 73 -40.61 22.03 -0.03
CA GLN A 73 -41.00 21.77 1.35
C GLN A 73 -41.39 23.06 2.08
N LYS A 74 -40.65 24.17 1.88
CA LYS A 74 -40.97 25.49 2.44
C LYS A 74 -42.30 26.03 1.91
N GLU A 75 -42.63 25.79 0.65
CA GLU A 75 -43.93 26.18 0.04
C GLU A 75 -45.09 25.29 0.52
N ALA A 76 -44.88 23.98 0.64
CA ALA A 76 -45.86 23.05 1.20
C ALA A 76 -46.14 23.33 2.68
N LEU A 77 -45.10 23.64 3.46
CA LEU A 77 -45.23 24.11 4.84
C LEU A 77 -45.97 25.46 4.90
N ARG A 78 -45.68 26.40 3.98
CA ARG A 78 -46.41 27.69 3.89
C ARG A 78 -47.92 27.51 3.70
N ARG A 79 -48.35 26.52 2.89
CA ARG A 79 -49.78 26.22 2.69
C ARG A 79 -50.41 25.56 3.92
N ARG A 80 -49.69 24.73 4.68
CA ARG A 80 -50.16 24.26 6.00
C ARG A 80 -50.15 25.36 7.07
N HIS A 81 -49.43 26.45 6.83
CA HIS A 81 -49.27 27.55 7.78
C HIS A 81 -50.46 28.54 7.81
N SER A 82 -51.33 28.54 6.79
CA SER A 82 -52.62 29.27 6.86
C SER A 82 -53.56 28.59 7.84
N ASP A 83 -53.75 27.28 7.68
CA ASP A 83 -54.77 26.52 8.42
C ASP A 83 -54.40 26.36 9.90
N PHE A 84 -53.10 26.46 10.24
CA PHE A 84 -52.63 26.44 11.63
C PHE A 84 -52.65 27.82 12.30
N ARG A 85 -52.85 28.91 11.54
CA ARG A 85 -52.79 30.29 12.08
C ARG A 85 -53.95 30.60 13.01
N ASP A 86 -55.11 30.00 12.75
CA ASP A 86 -56.33 30.20 13.53
C ASP A 86 -56.34 29.41 14.85
N TYR A 87 -55.40 28.49 15.05
CA TYR A 87 -55.28 27.68 16.28
C TYR A 87 -54.32 28.23 17.34
N VAL A 88 -53.52 29.27 17.03
CA VAL A 88 -52.46 29.77 17.94
C VAL A 88 -52.62 31.24 18.28
N HIS A 89 -53.81 31.62 18.73
CA HIS A 89 -54.00 32.86 19.49
C HIS A 89 -53.80 32.59 21.00
N PHE A 90 -52.53 32.38 21.41
CA PHE A 90 -52.20 32.16 22.83
C PHE A 90 -51.08 33.08 23.35
N SER A 91 -51.46 33.98 24.25
CA SER A 91 -50.64 34.71 25.23
C SER A 91 -49.41 35.50 24.75
N ILE A 92 -49.52 36.82 24.86
CA ILE A 92 -48.39 37.76 24.96
C ILE A 92 -47.48 37.34 26.13
N LEU A 93 -46.19 37.12 25.87
CA LEU A 93 -45.22 36.64 26.88
C LEU A 93 -44.86 37.72 27.92
N PRO A 94 -44.81 37.39 29.23
CA PRO A 94 -44.32 38.31 30.26
C PRO A 94 -42.81 38.55 30.14
N ARG A 95 -42.37 39.75 30.53
CA ARG A 95 -41.07 40.32 30.11
C ARG A 95 -39.83 39.78 30.83
N ASP A 96 -39.99 39.10 31.96
CA ASP A 96 -38.89 38.64 32.82
C ASP A 96 -38.91 37.12 33.08
N SER A 97 -38.26 36.37 32.19
CA SER A 97 -37.81 34.99 32.43
C SER A 97 -36.29 34.89 32.22
N ARG A 98 -35.53 35.52 33.13
CA ARG A 98 -34.07 35.26 33.20
C ARG A 98 -33.87 33.79 33.60
N PRO A 99 -33.07 33.00 32.87
CA PRO A 99 -32.78 31.64 33.29
C PRO A 99 -31.96 31.64 34.58
N ASN A 100 -32.08 30.56 35.36
CA ASN A 100 -31.15 30.30 36.47
C ASN A 100 -29.72 30.25 35.91
N ALA A 101 -28.97 31.32 36.14
CA ALA A 101 -27.59 31.47 35.66
C ALA A 101 -26.70 30.32 36.16
N THR A 102 -26.98 29.81 37.37
CA THR A 102 -26.36 28.62 37.97
C THR A 102 -26.55 27.36 37.11
N THR A 103 -27.73 27.14 36.52
CA THR A 103 -27.98 26.01 35.61
C THR A 103 -27.17 26.16 34.34
N VAL A 104 -27.21 27.34 33.70
CA VAL A 104 -26.49 27.59 32.43
C VAL A 104 -24.98 27.45 32.63
N PHE A 105 -24.45 28.03 33.72
CA PHE A 105 -23.04 27.91 34.11
C PHE A 105 -22.65 26.45 34.37
N SER A 106 -23.47 25.68 35.10
CA SER A 106 -23.21 24.24 35.33
C SER A 106 -23.16 23.44 34.04
N PHE A 107 -23.99 23.73 33.03
CA PHE A 107 -23.96 23.05 31.74
C PHE A 107 -22.69 23.39 30.95
N LEU A 108 -22.26 24.67 30.96
CA LEU A 108 -21.01 25.10 30.34
C LEU A 108 -19.78 24.43 30.99
N CYS A 109 -19.70 24.40 32.33
CA CYS A 109 -18.60 23.73 33.03
C CYS A 109 -18.51 22.23 32.72
N VAL A 110 -19.64 21.54 32.59
CA VAL A 110 -19.68 20.12 32.21
C VAL A 110 -19.25 19.94 30.75
N LEU A 111 -19.73 20.77 29.82
CA LEU A 111 -19.31 20.73 28.42
C LEU A 111 -17.80 20.97 28.26
N ILE A 112 -17.25 21.97 28.94
CA ILE A 112 -15.80 22.28 28.90
C ILE A 112 -14.99 21.11 29.47
N SER A 113 -15.38 20.57 30.62
CA SER A 113 -14.73 19.40 31.22
C SER A 113 -14.74 18.19 30.28
N PHE A 114 -15.88 17.93 29.62
CA PHE A 114 -16.03 16.86 28.63
C PHE A 114 -15.15 17.09 27.39
N ALA A 115 -15.11 18.32 26.86
CA ALA A 115 -14.27 18.66 25.72
C ALA A 115 -12.78 18.48 26.03
N VAL A 116 -12.33 18.85 27.23
CA VAL A 116 -10.95 18.61 27.69
C VAL A 116 -10.64 17.11 27.79
N LEU A 117 -11.54 16.30 28.37
CA LEU A 117 -11.39 14.84 28.41
C LEU A 117 -11.30 14.22 27.00
N LEU A 118 -12.18 14.65 26.08
CA LEU A 118 -12.15 14.22 24.68
C LEU A 118 -10.83 14.59 24.00
N CYS A 119 -10.36 15.82 24.14
CA CYS A 119 -9.07 16.25 23.59
C CYS A 119 -7.90 15.42 24.13
N MET A 120 -7.91 15.07 25.42
CA MET A 120 -6.89 14.20 26.01
C MET A 120 -6.94 12.77 25.44
N GLY A 121 -8.12 12.14 25.36
CA GLY A 121 -8.25 10.79 24.76
C GLY A 121 -7.94 10.78 23.26
N ALA A 122 -8.40 11.79 22.52
CA ALA A 122 -8.14 11.95 21.09
C ALA A 122 -6.69 12.37 20.78
N ARG A 123 -5.90 12.81 21.77
CA ARG A 123 -4.43 12.87 21.67
C ARG A 123 -3.79 11.53 22.06
N PHE A 124 -4.19 10.94 23.18
CA PHE A 124 -3.60 9.74 23.79
C PHE A 124 -4.64 8.60 23.93
N PRO A 125 -4.76 7.69 22.94
CA PRO A 125 -5.87 6.75 22.83
C PRO A 125 -5.59 5.49 23.66
N ARG A 126 -5.56 5.64 24.98
CA ARG A 126 -5.39 4.53 25.94
C ARG A 126 -6.75 3.88 26.27
N GLU A 127 -6.73 2.59 26.61
CA GLU A 127 -7.93 1.86 27.07
C GLU A 127 -8.57 2.52 28.30
N SER A 128 -7.75 3.01 29.24
CA SER A 128 -8.24 3.79 30.38
C SER A 128 -8.97 5.08 29.99
N MET A 129 -8.52 5.78 28.93
CA MET A 129 -9.19 6.99 28.44
C MET A 129 -10.54 6.66 27.79
N LEU A 130 -10.67 5.52 27.10
CA LEU A 130 -11.97 5.05 26.60
C LEU A 130 -12.95 4.84 27.76
N THR A 131 -12.55 4.13 28.82
CA THR A 131 -13.40 3.88 29.98
C THR A 131 -13.81 5.17 30.67
N VAL A 132 -12.87 6.11 30.88
CA VAL A 132 -13.16 7.43 31.50
C VAL A 132 -14.15 8.24 30.66
N ILE A 133 -13.94 8.35 29.35
CA ILE A 133 -14.83 9.11 28.46
C ILE A 133 -16.22 8.47 28.38
N LEU A 134 -16.30 7.14 28.33
CA LEU A 134 -17.58 6.40 28.34
C LEU A 134 -18.35 6.63 29.64
N VAL A 135 -17.71 6.44 30.80
CA VAL A 135 -18.36 6.63 32.10
C VAL A 135 -18.80 8.07 32.29
N PHE A 136 -17.90 9.03 32.10
CA PHE A 136 -18.22 10.47 32.28
C PHE A 136 -19.29 10.93 31.29
N GLY A 137 -19.20 10.52 30.02
CA GLY A 137 -20.17 10.82 28.98
C GLY A 137 -21.55 10.23 29.27
N ALA A 138 -21.62 8.98 29.71
CA ALA A 138 -22.87 8.32 30.12
C ALA A 138 -23.51 9.01 31.35
N THR A 139 -22.73 9.29 32.40
CA THR A 139 -23.22 10.01 33.58
C THR A 139 -23.77 11.38 33.22
N CYS A 140 -23.06 12.16 32.40
CA CYS A 140 -23.51 13.48 31.96
C CYS A 140 -24.76 13.41 31.08
N SER A 141 -24.85 12.41 30.19
CA SER A 141 -26.01 12.19 29.31
C SER A 141 -27.29 11.84 30.07
N VAL A 142 -27.18 11.28 31.28
CA VAL A 142 -28.34 11.02 32.18
C VAL A 142 -28.64 12.22 33.08
N VAL A 143 -27.61 12.80 33.72
CA VAL A 143 -27.78 13.85 34.74
C VAL A 143 -28.25 15.18 34.13
N LEU A 144 -27.76 15.57 32.95
CA LEU A 144 -28.09 16.87 32.35
C LEU A 144 -29.57 16.95 31.91
N PRO A 145 -30.16 15.97 31.18
CA PRO A 145 -31.59 15.99 30.86
C PRO A 145 -32.48 15.96 32.10
N ILE A 146 -32.12 15.17 33.13
CA ILE A 146 -32.88 15.12 34.39
C ILE A 146 -32.86 16.49 35.08
N ARG A 147 -31.69 17.14 35.21
CA ARG A 147 -31.59 18.49 35.78
C ARG A 147 -32.37 19.52 34.99
N TYR A 148 -32.32 19.47 33.65
CA TYR A 148 -33.12 20.35 32.79
C TYR A 148 -34.63 20.14 33.00
N PHE A 149 -35.09 18.89 32.99
CA PHE A 149 -36.50 18.54 33.18
C PHE A 149 -37.02 18.95 34.56
N LEU A 150 -36.25 18.70 35.63
CA LEU A 150 -36.60 19.12 36.99
C LEU A 150 -36.66 20.65 37.10
N SER A 151 -35.68 21.37 36.54
CA SER A 151 -35.68 22.84 36.50
C SER A 151 -36.89 23.39 35.76
N ASN A 152 -37.24 22.80 34.61
CA ASN A 152 -38.40 23.21 33.81
C ASN A 152 -39.73 22.89 34.52
N ARG A 153 -39.82 21.75 35.22
CA ARG A 153 -41.01 21.36 36.01
C ARG A 153 -41.20 22.24 37.26
N ALA A 154 -40.12 22.66 37.91
CA ALA A 154 -40.17 23.61 39.03
C ALA A 154 -40.59 25.01 38.55
N ASN A 155 -40.03 25.47 37.42
CA ASN A 155 -40.25 26.82 36.88
C ASN A 155 -41.42 26.91 35.89
N ARG A 156 -42.51 26.15 36.09
CA ARG A 156 -43.70 26.09 35.20
C ARG A 156 -44.36 27.44 34.85
N ARG A 157 -44.00 28.54 35.53
CA ARG A 157 -44.47 29.91 35.25
C ARG A 157 -43.56 30.71 34.30
N HIS A 158 -42.35 30.23 33.99
CA HIS A 158 -41.39 30.93 33.14
C HIS A 158 -41.06 30.12 31.88
N VAL A 159 -41.59 30.56 30.73
CA VAL A 159 -41.19 30.04 29.43
C VAL A 159 -39.75 30.49 29.13
N TYR A 160 -38.84 29.53 28.89
CA TYR A 160 -37.47 29.82 28.48
C TYR A 160 -37.45 30.42 27.06
N ARG A 161 -36.53 31.37 26.82
CA ARG A 161 -36.33 31.91 25.46
C ARG A 161 -35.82 30.82 24.51
N PRO A 162 -36.33 30.74 23.26
CA PRO A 162 -35.93 29.70 22.29
C PRO A 162 -34.42 29.57 22.07
N ASN A 163 -33.70 30.69 22.06
CA ASN A 163 -32.24 30.72 21.91
C ASN A 163 -31.51 29.97 23.03
N LEU A 164 -32.00 30.06 24.27
CA LEU A 164 -31.44 29.31 25.39
C LEU A 164 -31.83 27.82 25.31
N GLY A 165 -33.08 27.53 24.94
CA GLY A 165 -33.55 26.16 24.71
C GLY A 165 -32.67 25.44 23.71
N ASN A 166 -32.33 26.09 22.59
CA ASN A 166 -31.37 25.57 21.61
C ASN A 166 -30.00 25.30 22.22
N THR A 167 -29.39 26.27 22.93
CA THR A 167 -28.07 26.08 23.54
C THR A 167 -28.05 24.89 24.50
N ILE A 168 -29.10 24.71 25.31
CA ILE A 168 -29.23 23.56 26.22
C ILE A 168 -29.37 22.25 25.44
N THR A 169 -30.18 22.21 24.38
CA THR A 169 -30.32 21.04 23.50
C THR A 169 -28.99 20.67 22.82
N ILE A 170 -28.21 21.66 22.35
CA ILE A 170 -26.86 21.42 21.80
C ILE A 170 -25.99 20.72 22.84
N VAL A 171 -25.95 21.18 24.09
CA VAL A 171 -25.13 20.53 25.15
C VAL A 171 -25.60 19.10 25.42
N ILE A 172 -26.92 18.91 25.55
CA ILE A 172 -27.54 17.61 25.84
C ILE A 172 -27.27 16.58 24.73
N LEU A 173 -27.25 16.99 23.46
CA LEU A 173 -26.99 16.10 22.32
C LEU A 173 -25.49 15.92 22.03
N THR A 174 -24.68 16.98 22.19
CA THR A 174 -23.23 16.91 21.90
C THR A 174 -22.54 15.83 22.71
N ILE A 175 -22.82 15.75 24.02
CA ILE A 175 -22.15 14.80 24.91
C ILE A 175 -22.39 13.32 24.52
N PRO A 176 -23.62 12.80 24.38
CA PRO A 176 -23.86 11.43 23.95
C PRO A 176 -23.37 11.17 22.53
N THR A 177 -23.59 12.09 21.57
CA THR A 177 -23.10 11.92 20.19
C THR A 177 -21.58 11.78 20.14
N PHE A 178 -20.84 12.65 20.83
CA PHE A 178 -19.38 12.59 20.84
C PHE A 178 -18.84 11.42 21.67
N THR A 179 -19.55 10.98 22.72
CA THR A 179 -19.22 9.75 23.46
C THR A 179 -19.32 8.52 22.56
N LEU A 180 -20.39 8.43 21.76
CA LEU A 180 -20.57 7.36 20.77
C LEU A 180 -19.53 7.42 19.64
N LEU A 181 -19.26 8.61 19.09
CA LEU A 181 -18.23 8.80 18.06
C LEU A 181 -16.84 8.43 18.58
N TYR A 182 -16.50 8.84 19.82
CA TYR A 182 -15.25 8.43 20.44
C TYR A 182 -15.15 6.91 20.55
N ALA A 183 -16.17 6.25 21.10
CA ALA A 183 -16.12 4.81 21.35
C ALA A 183 -16.23 3.92 20.10
N LYS A 184 -16.97 4.35 19.07
CA LYS A 184 -17.27 3.53 17.88
C LYS A 184 -16.47 3.90 16.64
N LEU A 185 -15.97 5.14 16.53
CA LEU A 185 -15.24 5.62 15.35
C LEU A 185 -13.81 6.05 15.71
N TRP A 186 -13.64 7.08 16.54
CA TRP A 186 -12.33 7.69 16.75
C TRP A 186 -11.37 6.77 17.49
N TYR A 187 -11.78 6.14 18.60
CA TYR A 187 -10.90 5.26 19.37
C TYR A 187 -10.44 4.02 18.58
N PRO A 188 -11.33 3.26 17.89
CA PRO A 188 -10.88 2.16 17.04
C PRO A 188 -9.96 2.63 15.91
N GLN A 189 -10.36 3.63 15.12
CA GLN A 189 -9.58 4.08 13.95
C GLN A 189 -8.23 4.70 14.33
N ARG A 190 -8.10 5.27 15.54
CA ARG A 190 -6.81 5.73 16.08
C ARG A 190 -5.88 4.61 16.56
N ARG A 191 -6.38 3.37 16.71
CA ARG A 191 -5.59 2.17 17.04
C ARG A 191 -5.43 1.20 15.88
N THR A 192 -6.26 1.28 14.84
CA THR A 192 -6.07 0.55 13.60
C THR A 192 -4.86 1.11 12.86
N GLU A 193 -3.95 0.22 12.44
CA GLU A 193 -2.87 0.57 11.51
C GLU A 193 -3.34 0.39 10.08
N ILE A 194 -3.07 1.38 9.23
CA ILE A 194 -3.33 1.35 7.79
C ILE A 194 -2.01 1.53 7.02
N LEU A 195 -1.88 0.80 5.92
CA LEU A 195 -0.82 1.03 4.94
C LEU A 195 -1.29 2.12 3.97
N THR A 196 -0.57 3.24 3.98
CA THR A 196 -0.78 4.34 3.03
C THR A 196 0.32 4.30 1.98
N SER A 197 -0.06 4.30 0.71
CA SER A 197 0.85 4.45 -0.43
C SER A 197 0.75 5.85 -1.01
N SER A 198 1.90 6.41 -1.40
CA SER A 198 2.00 7.66 -2.15
C SER A 198 3.14 7.57 -3.15
N THR A 199 2.95 8.08 -4.37
CA THR A 199 3.99 8.13 -5.38
C THR A 199 4.66 9.51 -5.42
N ASP A 200 5.98 9.53 -5.47
CA ASP A 200 6.80 10.73 -5.74
C ASP A 200 7.93 10.38 -6.72
N SER A 201 8.54 11.39 -7.33
CA SER A 201 9.72 11.20 -8.18
C SER A 201 10.98 11.68 -7.47
N VAL A 202 12.10 11.01 -7.68
CA VAL A 202 13.42 11.42 -7.17
C VAL A 202 14.36 11.81 -8.29
N THR A 203 15.31 12.71 -8.00
CA THR A 203 16.34 13.13 -8.97
C THR A 203 17.52 12.18 -9.05
N SER A 204 17.68 11.27 -8.08
CA SER A 204 18.79 10.33 -8.02
C SER A 204 18.46 9.14 -7.11
N VAL A 205 19.10 8.01 -7.36
CA VAL A 205 18.85 6.73 -6.68
C VAL A 205 20.17 6.04 -6.40
N ARG A 206 20.38 5.48 -5.19
CA ARG A 206 21.54 4.63 -4.93
C ARG A 206 21.44 3.34 -5.72
N PHE A 207 22.55 2.87 -6.27
CA PHE A 207 22.59 1.52 -6.81
C PHE A 207 22.29 0.51 -5.70
N PRO A 208 21.48 -0.52 -5.98
CA PRO A 208 21.16 -1.56 -5.01
C PRO A 208 22.38 -2.46 -4.79
N SER A 209 22.39 -3.18 -3.68
CA SER A 209 23.31 -4.32 -3.53
C SER A 209 22.63 -5.58 -4.07
N VAL A 210 23.41 -6.47 -4.65
CA VAL A 210 22.92 -7.71 -5.28
C VAL A 210 23.63 -8.90 -4.65
N ALA A 211 22.90 -9.96 -4.34
CA ALA A 211 23.47 -11.21 -3.87
C ALA A 211 22.96 -12.38 -4.71
N VAL A 212 23.86 -13.28 -5.08
CA VAL A 212 23.54 -14.51 -5.82
C VAL A 212 23.88 -15.70 -4.94
N PHE A 213 22.92 -16.60 -4.75
CA PHE A 213 23.02 -17.74 -3.84
C PHE A 213 22.89 -19.07 -4.59
N GLN A 214 23.69 -20.03 -4.14
CA GLN A 214 23.55 -21.45 -4.38
C GLN A 214 23.06 -22.09 -3.08
N ARG A 215 22.07 -22.97 -3.16
CA ARG A 215 21.66 -23.83 -2.05
C ARG A 215 22.69 -24.95 -1.82
N SER A 216 23.20 -25.09 -0.60
CA SER A 216 24.34 -25.97 -0.27
C SER A 216 24.02 -27.47 -0.40
N ASP A 217 22.77 -27.86 -0.14
CA ASP A 217 22.30 -29.24 -0.14
C ASP A 217 21.63 -29.68 -1.47
N TRP A 218 21.67 -28.84 -2.52
CA TRP A 218 20.98 -29.12 -3.78
C TRP A 218 21.93 -29.15 -4.98
N SER A 219 22.27 -30.36 -5.46
CA SER A 219 23.29 -30.54 -6.51
C SER A 219 22.83 -30.25 -7.95
N SER A 220 21.53 -30.08 -8.22
CA SER A 220 21.05 -29.64 -9.53
C SER A 220 21.10 -28.12 -9.74
N GLN A 221 21.57 -27.33 -8.75
CA GLN A 221 21.84 -25.91 -8.93
C GLN A 221 23.26 -25.68 -9.48
N ALA A 222 23.48 -24.50 -10.06
CA ALA A 222 24.82 -24.07 -10.43
C ALA A 222 25.70 -23.89 -9.19
N ILE A 223 26.97 -24.32 -9.30
CA ILE A 223 27.93 -24.27 -8.20
C ILE A 223 28.70 -22.96 -8.29
N LEU A 224 28.48 -22.05 -7.33
CA LEU A 224 29.17 -20.75 -7.32
C LEU A 224 30.68 -20.94 -7.16
N ARG A 225 31.43 -20.30 -8.06
CA ARG A 225 32.88 -20.32 -8.11
C ARG A 225 33.45 -19.05 -7.48
N SER A 226 34.50 -19.20 -6.68
CA SER A 226 35.32 -18.08 -6.20
C SER A 226 36.31 -17.66 -7.28
N GLY A 227 36.48 -16.36 -7.49
CA GLY A 227 37.35 -15.83 -8.53
C GLY A 227 36.62 -15.50 -9.84
N GLY A 228 36.98 -14.35 -10.42
CA GLY A 228 36.64 -13.99 -11.79
C GLY A 228 35.35 -13.19 -11.97
N SER A 229 34.58 -12.91 -10.92
CA SER A 229 33.35 -12.10 -11.07
C SER A 229 33.70 -10.71 -11.65
N LYS A 230 32.79 -10.13 -12.44
CA LYS A 230 32.96 -8.79 -13.04
C LYS A 230 31.79 -7.84 -12.72
N CYS A 231 32.08 -6.54 -12.73
CA CYS A 231 31.13 -5.45 -12.50
C CYS A 231 31.39 -4.32 -13.50
N PHE A 232 30.34 -3.82 -14.15
CA PHE A 232 30.42 -2.64 -14.99
C PHE A 232 29.22 -1.73 -14.73
N LEU A 233 29.44 -0.41 -14.71
CA LEU A 233 28.38 0.57 -14.87
C LEU A 233 28.37 1.07 -16.31
N GLY A 234 27.18 1.21 -16.88
CA GLY A 234 27.00 1.44 -18.31
C GLY A 234 27.18 0.16 -19.12
N TRP A 235 27.62 0.30 -20.38
CA TRP A 235 27.89 -0.83 -21.27
C TRP A 235 29.20 -1.55 -20.88
N HIS A 236 29.25 -2.86 -21.16
CA HIS A 236 30.41 -3.71 -20.87
C HIS A 236 31.68 -3.20 -21.58
N ASN A 237 32.68 -2.81 -20.80
CA ASN A 237 33.98 -2.36 -21.29
C ASN A 237 35.06 -2.64 -20.24
N GLU A 238 35.96 -3.59 -20.53
CA GLU A 238 37.05 -3.97 -19.61
C GLU A 238 38.19 -2.96 -19.57
N ALA A 239 38.29 -2.08 -20.58
CA ALA A 239 39.26 -0.99 -20.62
C ALA A 239 38.75 0.29 -19.92
N ALA A 240 37.54 0.26 -19.35
CA ALA A 240 36.97 1.39 -18.63
C ALA A 240 37.65 1.61 -17.26
N PRO A 241 37.85 2.87 -16.82
CA PRO A 241 38.47 3.16 -15.53
C PRO A 241 37.65 2.60 -14.37
N ALA A 242 38.30 2.41 -13.21
CA ALA A 242 37.63 2.02 -11.98
C ALA A 242 36.59 3.08 -11.56
N CYS A 243 35.39 2.68 -11.14
CA CYS A 243 34.33 3.58 -10.73
C CYS A 243 34.74 4.42 -9.50
N ALA A 244 35.56 3.86 -8.60
CA ALA A 244 36.16 4.59 -7.48
C ALA A 244 37.12 5.74 -7.88
N SER A 245 37.55 5.80 -9.14
CA SER A 245 38.41 6.88 -9.67
C SER A 245 37.65 8.06 -10.29
N LEU A 246 36.31 7.95 -10.40
CA LEU A 246 35.44 8.96 -11.02
C LEU A 246 34.66 9.75 -9.96
N ASP A 247 34.35 11.03 -10.23
CA ASP A 247 33.44 11.82 -9.39
C ASP A 247 32.02 11.21 -9.47
N PRO A 248 31.37 10.90 -8.33
CA PRO A 248 30.01 10.38 -8.28
C PRO A 248 28.95 11.16 -9.09
N LYS A 249 29.17 12.45 -9.34
CA LYS A 249 28.29 13.29 -10.17
C LYS A 249 28.34 12.94 -11.66
N THR A 250 29.31 12.17 -12.11
CA THR A 250 29.48 11.81 -13.54
C THR A 250 28.64 10.60 -13.96
N PHE A 251 28.12 9.82 -13.00
CA PHE A 251 27.38 8.59 -13.28
C PHE A 251 26.00 8.86 -13.91
N GLY A 252 25.86 8.50 -15.19
CA GLY A 252 24.55 8.28 -15.82
C GLY A 252 24.36 8.78 -17.25
N ASN A 253 25.25 9.61 -17.80
CA ASN A 253 25.03 10.23 -19.13
C ASN A 253 25.66 9.48 -20.32
N SER A 254 26.62 8.59 -20.06
CA SER A 254 27.36 7.75 -21.04
C SER A 254 28.59 7.08 -20.41
N THR A 255 28.97 7.52 -19.21
CA THR A 255 30.08 6.98 -18.42
C THR A 255 30.05 5.46 -18.38
N GLN A 256 31.21 4.86 -18.64
CA GLN A 256 31.47 3.45 -18.43
C GLN A 256 32.57 3.36 -17.38
N CYS A 257 32.41 2.48 -16.39
CA CYS A 257 33.47 2.20 -15.44
C CYS A 257 33.37 0.75 -14.95
N THR A 258 34.52 0.18 -14.61
CA THR A 258 34.59 -1.11 -13.93
C THR A 258 34.31 -0.88 -12.44
N CYS A 259 33.43 -1.66 -11.83
CA CYS A 259 33.09 -1.54 -10.40
C CYS A 259 33.57 -2.73 -9.56
N LYS A 260 34.60 -3.44 -10.04
CA LYS A 260 35.13 -4.63 -9.36
C LYS A 260 35.68 -4.25 -7.98
N GLU A 261 36.45 -3.17 -7.92
CA GLU A 261 37.10 -2.63 -6.72
C GLU A 261 36.15 -2.21 -5.60
N LEU A 262 34.84 -2.13 -5.88
CA LEU A 262 33.81 -1.78 -4.89
C LEU A 262 33.46 -2.95 -3.97
N TRP A 263 33.85 -4.18 -4.32
CA TRP A 263 33.52 -5.37 -3.54
C TRP A 263 34.50 -5.57 -2.40
N TYR A 264 34.00 -5.49 -1.17
CA TYR A 264 34.82 -5.57 0.03
C TYR A 264 35.60 -6.89 0.16
N ASN A 265 35.11 -7.96 -0.48
CA ASN A 265 35.73 -9.29 -0.52
C ASN A 265 35.78 -9.78 -1.98
N ASN A 266 36.61 -9.10 -2.77
CA ASN A 266 36.69 -9.02 -4.24
C ASN A 266 36.49 -10.27 -5.13
N ASP A 267 36.37 -11.48 -4.58
CA ASP A 267 36.08 -12.71 -5.34
C ASP A 267 35.68 -13.92 -4.44
N SER A 268 35.28 -13.71 -3.18
CA SER A 268 35.01 -14.81 -2.23
C SER A 268 33.57 -15.32 -2.28
N VAL A 269 33.40 -16.65 -2.34
CA VAL A 269 32.11 -17.31 -2.07
C VAL A 269 31.99 -17.53 -0.56
N PHE A 270 31.04 -16.84 0.08
CA PHE A 270 30.66 -17.06 1.47
C PHE A 270 29.90 -18.37 1.58
N GLN A 271 30.14 -19.16 2.63
CA GLN A 271 29.68 -20.55 2.67
C GLN A 271 28.50 -20.82 3.63
N GLU A 272 28.14 -19.86 4.49
CA GLU A 272 27.28 -20.09 5.66
C GLU A 272 26.16 -19.05 5.81
N PHE A 273 25.38 -18.78 4.75
CA PHE A 273 24.13 -18.03 4.91
C PHE A 273 22.99 -19.00 5.23
N ILE A 274 22.53 -19.00 6.48
CA ILE A 274 21.39 -19.84 6.91
C ILE A 274 20.10 -19.02 6.82
N TRP A 275 19.18 -19.44 5.97
CA TRP A 275 17.87 -18.82 5.81
C TRP A 275 16.78 -19.88 5.74
N GLN A 276 15.70 -19.71 6.51
CA GLN A 276 14.59 -20.67 6.58
C GLN A 276 15.05 -22.12 6.79
N ASN A 277 15.99 -22.33 7.73
CA ASN A 277 16.59 -23.63 8.05
C ASN A 277 17.32 -24.33 6.88
N THR A 278 17.70 -23.58 5.84
CA THR A 278 18.47 -24.05 4.68
C THR A 278 19.80 -23.31 4.61
N SER A 279 20.89 -24.02 4.29
CA SER A 279 22.22 -23.44 4.10
C SER A 279 22.42 -22.99 2.65
N TYR A 280 22.99 -21.80 2.48
CA TYR A 280 23.33 -21.24 1.19
C TYR A 280 24.78 -20.75 1.14
N ARG A 281 25.43 -21.02 0.02
CA ARG A 281 26.66 -20.36 -0.42
C ARG A 281 26.29 -19.13 -1.25
N TYR A 282 27.03 -18.02 -1.16
CA TYR A 282 26.68 -16.82 -1.92
C TYR A 282 27.88 -15.96 -2.34
N VAL A 283 27.67 -15.21 -3.42
CA VAL A 283 28.51 -14.09 -3.88
C VAL A 283 27.71 -12.81 -3.70
N VAL A 284 28.34 -11.74 -3.21
CA VAL A 284 27.69 -10.46 -2.95
C VAL A 284 28.39 -9.32 -3.68
N PHE A 285 27.57 -8.46 -4.26
CA PHE A 285 27.90 -7.25 -4.99
C PHE A 285 27.38 -6.07 -4.15
N ASP A 286 28.12 -5.73 -3.09
CA ASP A 286 27.75 -4.62 -2.20
C ASP A 286 27.97 -3.27 -2.90
N SER A 287 26.90 -2.47 -2.97
CA SER A 287 26.93 -1.13 -3.54
C SER A 287 27.29 -0.11 -2.44
N PRO A 288 28.38 0.67 -2.59
CA PRO A 288 28.78 1.62 -1.57
C PRO A 288 27.84 2.84 -1.54
N LYS A 289 27.70 3.47 -0.36
CA LYS A 289 26.70 4.53 -0.10
C LYS A 289 26.80 5.77 -1.01
N TRP A 290 27.95 5.97 -1.65
CA TRP A 290 28.24 7.06 -2.60
C TRP A 290 27.89 6.72 -4.05
N LEU A 291 27.63 5.44 -4.38
CA LEU A 291 27.31 5.03 -5.74
C LEU A 291 25.84 5.30 -6.05
N ILE A 292 25.62 6.39 -6.79
CA ILE A 292 24.32 6.98 -7.06
C ILE A 292 24.15 7.11 -8.58
N SER A 293 23.04 6.64 -9.11
CA SER A 293 22.61 6.99 -10.47
C SER A 293 21.81 8.29 -10.43
N THR A 294 22.16 9.22 -11.32
CA THR A 294 21.37 10.43 -11.60
C THR A 294 20.41 10.26 -12.79
N ASN A 295 20.49 9.13 -13.51
CA ASN A 295 19.71 8.88 -14.71
C ASN A 295 18.92 7.57 -14.64
N PRO A 296 17.65 7.54 -15.09
CA PRO A 296 16.91 6.30 -15.30
C PRO A 296 17.56 5.46 -16.41
N THR A 297 17.27 4.16 -16.43
CA THR A 297 17.82 3.16 -17.37
C THR A 297 19.35 3.01 -17.38
N TYR A 298 20.09 3.70 -16.53
CA TYR A 298 21.53 3.50 -16.41
C TYR A 298 21.82 2.11 -15.83
N LEU A 299 22.62 1.34 -16.57
CA LEU A 299 22.83 -0.10 -16.35
C LEU A 299 23.91 -0.37 -15.30
N LEU A 300 23.66 -1.38 -14.47
CA LEU A 300 24.63 -2.12 -13.68
C LEU A 300 24.71 -3.55 -14.26
N LEU A 301 25.84 -3.88 -14.86
CA LEU A 301 26.13 -5.20 -15.39
C LEU A 301 26.96 -5.98 -14.37
N LEU A 302 26.44 -7.12 -13.93
CA LEU A 302 27.16 -8.03 -13.03
C LEU A 302 27.35 -9.38 -13.72
N GLN A 303 28.54 -9.94 -13.59
CA GLN A 303 28.85 -11.30 -14.03
C GLN A 303 29.38 -12.11 -12.86
N THR A 304 28.78 -13.27 -12.61
CA THR A 304 29.26 -14.26 -11.64
C THR A 304 29.53 -15.58 -12.32
N PHE A 305 30.61 -16.24 -11.93
CA PHE A 305 31.05 -17.49 -12.54
C PHE A 305 30.60 -18.70 -11.73
N PHE A 306 30.28 -19.78 -12.42
CA PHE A 306 29.83 -21.02 -11.83
C PHE A 306 30.35 -22.23 -12.60
N ASP A 307 30.32 -23.38 -11.94
CA ASP A 307 30.52 -24.69 -12.55
C ASP A 307 29.19 -25.47 -12.46
N TYR A 308 28.89 -26.33 -13.42
CA TYR A 308 27.64 -27.10 -13.45
C TYR A 308 27.86 -28.47 -14.06
N ASN A 309 27.29 -29.52 -13.45
CA ASN A 309 27.41 -30.90 -13.90
C ASN A 309 26.05 -31.41 -14.38
N ALA A 310 25.85 -31.45 -15.70
CA ALA A 310 24.57 -31.84 -16.28
C ALA A 310 24.21 -33.30 -15.99
N THR A 311 25.18 -34.21 -15.97
CA THR A 311 24.94 -35.63 -15.64
C THR A 311 24.40 -35.79 -14.23
N LYS A 312 24.99 -35.09 -13.25
CA LYS A 312 24.49 -35.13 -11.86
C LYS A 312 23.12 -34.48 -11.74
N ALA A 313 22.91 -33.30 -12.34
CA ALA A 313 21.61 -32.64 -12.32
C ALA A 313 20.51 -33.45 -13.01
N LEU A 314 20.82 -34.19 -14.08
CA LEU A 314 19.88 -35.10 -14.74
C LEU A 314 19.50 -36.29 -13.84
N LEU A 315 20.45 -36.84 -13.07
CA LEU A 315 20.17 -37.89 -12.08
C LEU A 315 19.35 -37.38 -10.89
N ASP A 316 19.64 -36.17 -10.41
CA ASP A 316 19.04 -35.59 -9.20
C ASP A 316 17.66 -34.93 -9.46
N SER A 317 17.43 -34.37 -10.65
CA SER A 317 16.19 -33.61 -10.97
C SER A 317 15.64 -33.80 -12.39
N SER A 318 16.08 -34.82 -13.14
CA SER A 318 15.58 -35.16 -14.48
C SER A 318 15.62 -34.03 -15.52
N THR A 319 16.38 -32.97 -15.24
CA THR A 319 16.36 -31.71 -16.01
C THR A 319 17.74 -31.04 -15.99
N VAL A 320 18.14 -30.52 -17.14
CA VAL A 320 19.43 -29.82 -17.33
C VAL A 320 19.16 -28.32 -17.39
N ASN A 321 19.06 -27.69 -16.22
CA ASN A 321 18.81 -26.25 -16.10
C ASN A 321 19.57 -25.68 -14.88
N PRO A 322 20.78 -25.09 -15.07
CA PRO A 322 21.52 -24.48 -13.99
C PRO A 322 20.76 -23.27 -13.45
N THR A 323 20.34 -23.35 -12.19
CA THR A 323 19.62 -22.26 -11.52
C THR A 323 20.43 -21.72 -10.34
N LEU A 324 20.20 -20.44 -10.03
CA LEU A 324 20.73 -19.73 -8.87
C LEU A 324 19.61 -18.86 -8.27
N HIS A 325 19.71 -18.50 -7.01
CA HIS A 325 18.81 -17.53 -6.39
C HIS A 325 19.41 -16.13 -6.46
N LEU A 326 18.60 -15.14 -6.82
CA LEU A 326 18.93 -13.72 -6.85
C LEU A 326 18.17 -12.97 -5.74
N ALA A 327 18.88 -12.21 -4.91
CA ALA A 327 18.31 -11.22 -4.02
C ALA A 327 18.90 -9.84 -4.31
N ILE A 328 18.08 -8.80 -4.19
CA ILE A 328 18.47 -7.41 -4.38
C ILE A 328 17.94 -6.61 -3.18
N TYR A 329 18.81 -5.81 -2.55
CA TYR A 329 18.52 -5.17 -1.27
C TYR A 329 19.12 -3.77 -1.18
N ASP A 330 18.56 -2.96 -0.28
CA ASP A 330 19.08 -1.64 0.04
C ASP A 330 20.42 -1.76 0.80
N PRO A 331 21.53 -1.17 0.31
CA PRO A 331 22.84 -1.20 0.98
C PRO A 331 22.83 -0.63 2.41
N THR A 332 21.79 0.10 2.82
CA THR A 332 21.68 0.63 4.19
C THR A 332 21.29 -0.41 5.24
N LEU A 333 20.65 -1.53 4.87
CA LEU A 333 20.23 -2.57 5.82
C LEU A 333 21.27 -3.67 6.03
N GLY A 334 22.06 -4.00 5.00
CA GLY A 334 22.88 -5.21 4.96
C GLY A 334 22.06 -6.47 4.72
N LEU A 335 22.70 -7.52 4.19
CA LEU A 335 22.02 -8.69 3.63
C LEU A 335 21.13 -9.43 4.64
N GLN A 336 21.70 -9.88 5.77
CA GLN A 336 21.01 -10.63 6.82
C GLN A 336 19.75 -9.89 7.31
N ARG A 337 19.93 -8.63 7.71
CA ARG A 337 18.85 -7.80 8.24
C ARG A 337 17.77 -7.50 7.19
N ALA A 338 18.14 -7.34 5.92
CA ALA A 338 17.17 -7.14 4.84
C ALA A 338 16.27 -8.38 4.65
N PHE A 339 16.78 -9.58 4.87
CA PHE A 339 15.98 -10.81 4.90
C PHE A 339 15.09 -10.89 6.14
N GLU A 340 15.67 -10.72 7.35
CA GLU A 340 14.94 -10.78 8.63
C GLU A 340 13.77 -9.78 8.70
N THR A 341 13.96 -8.57 8.17
CA THR A 341 12.94 -7.52 8.13
C THR A 341 12.03 -7.58 6.90
N GLY A 342 12.26 -8.54 5.99
CA GLY A 342 11.46 -8.75 4.78
C GLY A 342 11.51 -7.61 3.77
N TYR A 343 12.65 -6.91 3.65
CA TYR A 343 12.92 -5.90 2.61
C TYR A 343 13.60 -6.50 1.36
N THR A 344 14.03 -7.76 1.43
CA THR A 344 14.48 -8.53 0.26
C THR A 344 13.96 -9.97 0.30
N ARG A 345 14.14 -10.69 -0.81
CA ARG A 345 13.69 -12.07 -1.01
C ARG A 345 14.54 -12.73 -2.10
N MET A 346 14.73 -14.05 -1.99
CA MET A 346 15.35 -14.85 -3.03
C MET A 346 14.36 -15.09 -4.18
N ASN A 347 14.82 -14.91 -5.42
CA ASN A 347 14.07 -15.20 -6.64
C ASN A 347 14.91 -16.20 -7.45
N LEU A 348 14.34 -17.36 -7.81
CA LEU A 348 15.08 -18.34 -8.61
C LEU A 348 15.22 -17.81 -10.05
N ILE A 349 16.43 -17.83 -10.58
CA ILE A 349 16.76 -17.43 -11.96
C ILE A 349 17.52 -18.54 -12.67
N ASN A 350 17.37 -18.62 -14.00
CA ASN A 350 18.21 -19.44 -14.84
C ASN A 350 19.59 -18.77 -14.98
N ALA A 351 20.64 -19.51 -14.67
CA ALA A 351 22.02 -19.05 -14.74
C ALA A 351 22.65 -19.25 -16.14
N ASN A 352 22.09 -20.13 -16.98
CA ASN A 352 22.50 -20.33 -18.37
C ASN A 352 21.84 -19.30 -19.29
N GLY A 353 22.29 -18.05 -19.22
CA GLY A 353 21.85 -16.99 -20.13
C GLY A 353 22.01 -15.57 -19.60
N ILE A 354 21.27 -14.67 -20.23
CA ILE A 354 21.18 -13.25 -19.86
C ILE A 354 19.91 -13.03 -19.06
N VAL A 355 20.03 -12.40 -17.89
CA VAL A 355 18.89 -12.05 -17.03
C VAL A 355 18.82 -10.54 -16.88
N ALA A 356 17.79 -9.93 -17.47
CA ALA A 356 17.45 -8.53 -17.28
C ALA A 356 16.61 -8.35 -16.00
N VAL A 357 16.99 -7.38 -15.18
CA VAL A 357 16.38 -7.10 -13.88
C VAL A 357 15.96 -5.63 -13.82
N ASN A 358 14.66 -5.40 -14.00
CA ASN A 358 14.05 -4.08 -13.86
C ASN A 358 13.65 -3.84 -12.40
N ILE A 359 14.14 -2.76 -11.81
CA ILE A 359 13.94 -2.44 -10.39
C ILE A 359 12.93 -1.32 -10.22
N GLY A 360 11.74 -1.67 -9.72
CA GLY A 360 10.76 -0.72 -9.22
C GLY A 360 11.13 -0.20 -7.82
N LEU A 361 11.13 1.13 -7.67
CA LEU A 361 11.49 1.79 -6.42
C LEU A 361 10.30 1.82 -5.47
N ARG A 362 10.39 1.06 -4.37
CA ARG A 362 9.41 1.09 -3.29
C ARG A 362 10.11 1.33 -1.95
N LEU A 363 9.88 2.49 -1.34
CA LEU A 363 10.45 2.86 -0.05
C LEU A 363 9.45 2.49 1.05
N ARG A 364 9.79 1.53 1.90
CA ARG A 364 9.00 1.21 3.10
C ARG A 364 9.53 2.03 4.27
N GLN A 365 8.62 2.64 5.03
CA GLN A 365 8.92 3.34 6.27
C GLN A 365 8.20 2.62 7.41
N GLY A 366 8.96 1.88 8.21
CA GLY A 366 8.44 1.16 9.37
C GLY A 366 8.12 2.09 10.55
N LEU A 367 7.36 1.57 11.52
CA LEU A 367 7.05 2.28 12.77
C LEU A 367 8.30 2.60 13.60
N ASP A 368 9.32 1.74 13.50
CA ASP A 368 10.63 1.91 14.16
C ASP A 368 11.52 3.00 13.55
N GLY A 369 11.00 3.77 12.58
CA GLY A 369 11.72 4.85 11.89
C GLY A 369 12.76 4.40 10.86
N VAL A 370 13.06 3.10 10.77
CA VAL A 370 13.92 2.55 9.71
C VAL A 370 13.19 2.64 8.38
N SER A 371 13.77 3.41 7.44
CA SER A 371 13.29 3.53 6.06
C SER A 371 14.31 2.97 5.09
N ALA A 372 13.90 2.02 4.25
CA ALA A 372 14.74 1.38 3.25
C ALA A 372 13.94 0.99 2.01
N TYR A 373 14.63 0.80 0.89
CA TYR A 373 14.03 0.31 -0.34
C TYR A 373 13.76 -1.20 -0.28
N ASP A 374 12.50 -1.57 -0.50
CA ASP A 374 12.00 -2.93 -0.74
C ASP A 374 11.71 -3.05 -2.23
N PHE A 375 12.73 -3.43 -2.98
CA PHE A 375 12.75 -3.38 -4.44
C PHE A 375 11.76 -4.37 -5.08
N THR A 376 10.88 -3.84 -5.94
CA THR A 376 10.00 -4.66 -6.77
C THR A 376 10.78 -5.10 -8.02
N LEU A 377 11.01 -6.39 -8.19
CA LEU A 377 11.81 -6.91 -9.31
C LEU A 377 10.92 -7.39 -10.46
N GLY A 378 11.14 -6.85 -11.65
CA GLY A 378 10.67 -7.41 -12.91
C GLY A 378 11.81 -8.17 -13.58
N LEU A 379 11.74 -9.50 -13.58
CA LEU A 379 12.76 -10.39 -14.12
C LEU A 379 12.38 -10.85 -15.53
N SER A 380 13.34 -10.81 -16.45
CA SER A 380 13.22 -11.39 -17.79
C SER A 380 14.51 -12.12 -18.12
N SER A 381 14.43 -13.38 -18.56
CA SER A 381 15.59 -14.20 -18.92
C SER A 381 15.55 -14.61 -20.38
N SER A 382 16.69 -14.46 -21.06
CA SER A 382 16.94 -15.07 -22.36
C SER A 382 17.91 -16.24 -22.14
N PRO A 383 17.41 -17.50 -22.11
CA PRO A 383 18.26 -18.66 -21.90
C PRO A 383 19.15 -18.90 -23.12
N ALA A 384 20.39 -19.32 -22.88
CA ALA A 384 21.25 -19.84 -23.95
C ALA A 384 20.69 -21.19 -24.44
N ARG A 385 20.83 -21.46 -25.74
CA ARG A 385 20.31 -22.69 -26.37
C ARG A 385 21.11 -23.93 -25.97
N ASP A 386 22.41 -23.76 -25.77
CA ASP A 386 23.38 -24.82 -25.49
C ASP A 386 24.21 -24.45 -24.26
N LEU A 387 24.63 -25.45 -23.48
CA LEU A 387 25.47 -25.27 -22.29
C LEU A 387 26.93 -25.64 -22.60
N VAL A 388 27.73 -24.66 -23.04
CA VAL A 388 29.10 -24.84 -23.54
C VAL A 388 30.18 -24.82 -22.43
N CYS A 389 29.78 -25.19 -21.20
CA CYS A 389 30.60 -25.04 -19.99
C CYS A 389 30.29 -26.11 -18.93
N ASP A 390 29.66 -27.22 -19.33
CA ASP A 390 29.34 -28.35 -18.46
C ASP A 390 30.62 -29.11 -18.05
N VAL A 391 30.82 -29.26 -16.72
CA VAL A 391 31.95 -30.02 -16.14
C VAL A 391 31.74 -31.54 -16.18
N SER A 392 30.63 -32.05 -16.71
CA SER A 392 30.41 -33.49 -16.85
C SER A 392 31.42 -34.17 -17.78
N SER A 393 31.94 -33.46 -18.79
CA SER A 393 32.96 -33.96 -19.71
C SER A 393 34.07 -32.94 -19.96
N ALA A 394 35.33 -33.40 -20.00
CA ALA A 394 36.47 -32.54 -20.28
C ALA A 394 36.42 -31.92 -21.70
N SER A 395 35.67 -32.54 -22.63
CA SER A 395 35.43 -32.04 -23.98
C SER A 395 34.42 -30.88 -24.08
N THR A 396 33.50 -30.75 -23.11
CA THR A 396 32.48 -29.68 -23.08
C THR A 396 32.90 -28.49 -22.22
N TYR A 397 33.93 -28.64 -21.38
CA TYR A 397 34.41 -27.60 -20.48
C TYR A 397 35.51 -26.74 -21.12
N GLN A 398 35.14 -25.91 -22.11
CA GLN A 398 36.09 -25.04 -22.80
C GLN A 398 36.30 -23.68 -22.10
N TYR A 399 35.26 -23.17 -21.44
CA TYR A 399 35.27 -21.91 -20.68
C TYR A 399 34.40 -22.05 -19.42
N PRO A 400 34.68 -21.33 -18.33
CA PRO A 400 33.83 -21.38 -17.13
C PRO A 400 32.45 -20.76 -17.41
N CYS A 401 31.38 -21.35 -16.86
CA CYS A 401 30.04 -20.79 -17.02
C CYS A 401 29.96 -19.43 -16.32
N HIS A 402 29.13 -18.53 -16.84
CA HIS A 402 28.82 -17.26 -16.19
C HIS A 402 27.35 -16.87 -16.37
N LEU A 403 26.78 -16.33 -15.30
CA LEU A 403 25.48 -15.66 -15.30
C LEU A 403 25.74 -14.17 -15.55
N SER A 404 25.07 -13.59 -16.55
CA SER A 404 25.09 -12.13 -16.80
C SER A 404 23.78 -11.48 -16.34
N LEU A 405 23.86 -10.60 -15.34
CA LEU A 405 22.76 -9.81 -14.81
C LEU A 405 22.81 -8.39 -15.37
N PHE A 406 21.71 -7.95 -15.99
CA PHE A 406 21.53 -6.60 -16.53
C PHE A 406 20.54 -5.86 -15.62
N VAL A 407 21.07 -5.17 -14.61
CA VAL A 407 20.27 -4.51 -13.57
C VAL A 407 20.05 -3.06 -13.93
N GLN A 408 18.78 -2.61 -13.94
CA GLN A 408 18.45 -1.20 -14.21
C GLN A 408 17.24 -0.71 -13.41
N VAL A 409 17.21 0.59 -13.16
CA VAL A 409 16.06 1.30 -12.58
C VAL A 409 15.37 2.05 -13.74
N PRO A 410 14.24 1.57 -14.27
CA PRO A 410 13.67 2.09 -15.52
C PRO A 410 13.08 3.51 -15.40
N ASN A 411 12.61 3.90 -14.22
CA ASN A 411 12.19 5.24 -13.88
C ASN A 411 12.54 5.56 -12.42
N PHE A 412 12.60 6.85 -12.09
CA PHE A 412 12.84 7.31 -10.71
C PHE A 412 11.53 7.63 -9.97
N ASP A 413 10.43 7.01 -10.41
CA ASP A 413 9.13 7.06 -9.72
C ASP A 413 9.15 6.09 -8.55
N ARG A 414 9.06 6.63 -7.34
CA ARG A 414 9.10 5.91 -6.07
C ARG A 414 7.69 5.76 -5.51
N THR A 415 7.34 4.55 -5.12
CA THR A 415 6.19 4.30 -4.24
C THR A 415 6.66 4.32 -2.79
N ILE A 416 6.23 5.31 -2.00
CA ILE A 416 6.44 5.31 -0.55
C ILE A 416 5.29 4.58 0.11
N VAL A 417 5.59 3.55 0.91
CA VAL A 417 4.63 2.82 1.76
C VAL A 417 4.90 3.20 3.21
N ARG A 418 3.89 3.78 3.86
CA ARG A 418 3.93 4.23 5.26
C ARG A 418 2.82 3.56 6.06
N THR A 419 3.20 2.91 7.16
CA THR A 419 2.24 2.54 8.21
C THR A 419 1.81 3.82 8.95
N ARG A 420 0.50 4.06 9.05
CA ARG A 420 -0.09 5.19 9.79
C ARG A 420 -1.29 4.70 10.59
N ALA A 421 -1.71 5.44 11.62
CA ALA A 421 -3.01 5.20 12.23
C ALA A 421 -4.14 5.50 11.23
N GLY A 422 -5.23 4.73 11.29
CA GLY A 422 -6.41 4.89 10.43
C GLY A 422 -7.07 6.26 10.52
N MET A 423 -6.88 6.97 11.64
CA MET A 423 -7.28 8.35 11.83
C MET A 423 -6.20 9.16 12.58
N GLY A 424 -5.77 10.27 12.00
CA GLY A 424 -4.91 11.25 12.65
C GLY A 424 -5.67 12.12 13.67
N TRP A 425 -4.94 12.84 14.52
CA TRP A 425 -5.54 13.84 15.41
C TRP A 425 -6.25 14.97 14.63
N SER A 426 -5.66 15.40 13.51
CA SER A 426 -6.27 16.32 12.55
C SER A 426 -7.65 15.85 12.08
N ASP A 427 -7.76 14.54 11.83
CA ASP A 427 -8.91 13.94 11.18
C ASP A 427 -10.03 13.73 12.20
N VAL A 428 -9.68 13.42 13.47
CA VAL A 428 -10.63 13.48 14.60
C VAL A 428 -11.14 14.90 14.81
N ALA A 429 -10.28 15.93 14.76
CA ALA A 429 -10.70 17.32 14.92
C ALA A 429 -11.64 17.78 13.79
N ALA A 430 -11.34 17.42 12.53
CA ALA A 430 -12.22 17.67 11.39
C ALA A 430 -13.57 16.93 11.52
N SER A 431 -13.54 15.66 11.91
CA SER A 431 -14.74 14.85 12.18
C SER A 431 -15.61 15.45 13.29
N ALA A 432 -14.99 15.85 14.40
CA ALA A 432 -15.65 16.52 15.51
C ALA A 432 -16.35 17.82 15.07
N GLY A 433 -15.70 18.65 14.24
CA GLY A 433 -16.31 19.85 13.67
C GLY A 433 -17.57 19.54 12.85
N ALA A 434 -17.49 18.56 11.95
CA ALA A 434 -18.63 18.15 11.11
C ALA A 434 -19.83 17.65 11.94
N TYR A 435 -19.58 16.78 12.95
CA TYR A 435 -20.64 16.27 13.82
C TYR A 435 -21.20 17.34 14.79
N PHE A 436 -20.40 18.33 15.20
CA PHE A 436 -20.91 19.45 15.98
C PHE A 436 -21.92 20.28 15.18
N SER A 437 -21.61 20.61 13.93
CA SER A 437 -22.53 21.31 13.02
C SER A 437 -23.83 20.53 12.78
N PHE A 438 -23.75 19.20 12.67
CA PHE A 438 -24.94 18.35 12.61
C PHE A 438 -25.79 18.44 13.90
N VAL A 439 -25.17 18.38 15.08
CA VAL A 439 -25.87 18.54 16.37
C VAL A 439 -26.51 19.92 16.50
N GLN A 440 -25.85 20.99 16.05
CA GLN A 440 -26.43 22.34 16.02
C GLN A 440 -27.69 22.39 15.15
N PHE A 441 -27.64 21.83 13.94
CA PHE A 441 -28.78 21.79 13.02
C PHE A 441 -29.97 21.02 13.61
N VAL A 442 -29.73 19.83 14.19
CA VAL A 442 -30.78 19.05 14.89
C VAL A 442 -31.35 19.83 16.07
N SER A 443 -30.50 20.56 16.81
CA SER A 443 -30.94 21.36 17.95
C SER A 443 -31.82 22.55 17.55
N TRP A 444 -31.58 23.19 16.39
CA TRP A 444 -32.46 24.22 15.85
C TRP A 444 -33.87 23.71 15.52
N ILE A 445 -33.98 22.46 15.04
CA ILE A 445 -35.27 21.81 14.78
C ILE A 445 -35.98 21.52 16.11
N LEU A 446 -35.29 20.87 17.05
CA LEU A 446 -35.87 20.43 18.33
C LEU A 446 -36.22 21.58 19.29
N SER A 447 -35.52 22.71 19.21
CA SER A 447 -35.80 23.93 19.98
C SER A 447 -36.87 24.82 19.34
N ALA A 448 -37.44 24.40 18.20
CA ALA A 448 -38.30 25.18 17.33
C ALA A 448 -37.72 26.50 16.79
N GLN A 449 -36.44 26.81 17.04
CA GLN A 449 -35.78 27.99 16.48
C GLN A 449 -35.81 28.03 14.95
N ALA A 450 -35.79 26.86 14.28
CA ALA A 450 -35.89 26.75 12.82
C ALA A 450 -37.23 27.26 12.25
N PHE A 451 -38.24 27.51 13.09
CA PHE A 451 -39.60 27.91 12.69
C PHE A 451 -40.00 29.31 13.21
N ILE A 452 -39.08 30.03 13.84
CA ILE A 452 -39.29 31.44 14.25
C ILE A 452 -38.94 32.33 13.05
N PRO A 453 -39.86 33.21 12.61
CA PRO A 453 -39.68 34.05 11.40
C PRO A 453 -38.67 35.19 11.58
#